data_AF-A0A1Q5D9Q3-F1
#
_entry.id   AF-A0A1Q5D9Q3-F1
#
_cell.length_a   1.000
_cell.length_b   1.000
_cell.length_c   1.000
_cell.angle_alpha   90.00
_cell.angle_beta   90.00
_cell.angle_gamma   90.00
#
_symmetry.space_group_name_H-M   'P 1'
#
loop_
_entity.id
_entity.type
_entity.pdbx_description
1 polymer ?
#
loop_
_entity_poly.entity_id
_entity_poly.type
_entity_poly.pdbx_seq_one_letter_code
_entity_poly.pdbx_strand_id
1 'polypeptide(L)'
;MTRDGAPTADEDAPARTVRPSRWRMLGRDRAAAVGAVILAVVALLALFGGLFIGDRAQRQDLGASLRPPSLDDGVYGLLGTDVLGRSMVARLIEAAATTLSVAVPAVLCSLVIGSALGLWAGYHGGRRESVAMRIADVILSFPSLLIAVVVLYVFSPSALNLVLILAVTRVPVYLRTARAEAAELRSRLFVDAARTFGTAGRMIIYRHILPVALPTLLTVATLDFCFVMLTESSLSFLGIGIQPPDVSWGLMVAQGRQYLQTSWWITVLPGLAIVLTTVSATVLAAWARIATDPAQRWRLTLPKKRRTASAPVPPEMIP
;
A
#
# COMPACT_ATOMS: atom_id res chain seq x y z
N MET A 1 52.80 14.59 50.86
CA MET A 1 52.39 13.18 51.09
C MET A 1 51.08 13.27 51.86
N THR A 2 49.89 12.97 51.36
CA THR A 2 49.46 11.88 50.48
C THR A 2 48.08 12.19 49.83
N ARG A 3 48.02 11.96 48.51
CA ARG A 3 46.90 11.47 47.68
C ARG A 3 45.51 12.12 47.74
N ASP A 4 45.25 12.87 46.67
CA ASP A 4 44.06 12.84 45.80
C ASP A 4 42.99 11.78 46.10
N GLY A 5 41.82 12.26 46.52
CA GLY A 5 40.55 11.57 46.32
C GLY A 5 39.83 12.18 45.12
N ALA A 6 40.15 11.72 43.91
CA ALA A 6 39.37 12.04 42.72
C ALA A 6 38.00 11.34 42.81
N PRO A 7 36.87 12.02 42.56
CA PRO A 7 35.62 11.33 42.31
C PRO A 7 35.78 10.54 41.01
N THR A 8 35.56 9.23 41.09
CA THR A 8 35.56 8.33 39.94
C THR A 8 34.46 8.76 38.97
N ALA A 9 34.85 9.49 37.93
CA ALA A 9 34.01 9.85 36.80
C ALA A 9 33.75 8.61 35.92
N ASP A 10 32.96 7.67 36.43
CA ASP A 10 32.48 6.49 35.68
C ASP A 10 30.95 6.33 35.78
N GLU A 11 30.23 7.43 36.04
CA GLU A 11 28.78 7.49 35.88
C GLU A 11 28.44 8.19 34.55
N ASP A 12 27.61 7.51 33.75
CA ASP A 12 26.95 7.98 32.53
C ASP A 12 27.77 7.99 31.23
N ALA A 13 28.37 6.86 30.88
CA ALA A 13 28.47 6.50 29.47
C ALA A 13 27.03 6.33 28.92
N PRO A 14 26.55 7.14 27.96
CA PRO A 14 25.20 7.00 27.44
C PRO A 14 25.05 5.61 26.82
N ALA A 15 24.22 4.77 27.44
CA ALA A 15 23.93 3.42 26.96
C ALA A 15 23.63 3.48 25.47
N ARG A 16 24.49 2.87 24.65
CA ARG A 16 24.31 2.78 23.20
C ARG A 16 22.89 2.31 22.93
N THR A 17 22.03 3.22 22.48
CA THR A 17 20.63 2.90 22.20
C THR A 17 20.63 2.04 20.95
N VAL A 18 20.75 0.72 21.15
CA VAL A 18 20.64 -0.27 20.08
C VAL A 18 19.26 -0.07 19.49
N ARG A 19 19.20 0.58 18.31
CA ARG A 19 17.95 0.81 17.58
C ARG A 19 17.28 -0.56 17.45
N PRO A 20 16.11 -0.78 18.08
CA PRO A 20 15.49 -2.09 18.01
C PRO A 20 15.22 -2.41 16.55
N SER A 21 15.68 -3.58 16.11
CA SER A 21 15.48 -4.07 14.74
C SER A 21 13.99 -4.01 14.39
N ARG A 22 13.66 -3.43 13.23
CA ARG A 22 12.27 -3.26 12.76
C ARG A 22 11.52 -4.59 12.75
N TRP A 23 12.21 -5.69 12.48
CA TRP A 23 11.69 -7.07 12.52
C TRP A 23 11.25 -7.52 13.92
N ARG A 24 12.03 -7.19 14.97
CA ARG A 24 11.64 -7.47 16.36
C ARG A 24 10.45 -6.62 16.81
N MET A 25 10.29 -5.43 16.25
CA MET A 25 9.13 -4.58 16.51
C MET A 25 7.87 -5.09 15.80
N LEU A 26 8.01 -5.65 14.59
CA LEU A 26 6.90 -6.28 13.87
C LEU A 26 6.39 -7.51 14.61
N GLY A 27 7.29 -8.38 15.07
CA GLY A 27 6.91 -9.57 15.86
C GLY A 27 6.24 -9.28 17.21
N ARG A 28 6.30 -8.03 17.70
CA ARG A 28 5.59 -7.60 18.92
C ARG A 28 4.13 -7.23 18.66
N ASP A 29 3.79 -6.87 17.43
CA ASP A 29 2.43 -6.58 17.02
C ASP A 29 1.87 -7.77 16.21
N ARG A 30 1.07 -8.61 16.87
CA ARG A 30 0.53 -9.83 16.25
C ARG A 30 -0.32 -9.53 15.02
N ALA A 31 -1.06 -8.42 15.02
CA ALA A 31 -1.90 -8.05 13.88
C ALA A 31 -1.05 -7.65 12.67
N ALA A 32 -0.03 -6.82 12.90
CA ALA A 32 0.91 -6.43 11.84
C ALA A 32 1.75 -7.60 11.33
N ALA A 33 2.16 -8.53 12.21
CA ALA A 33 2.89 -9.73 11.82
C ALA A 33 2.03 -10.66 10.94
N VAL A 34 0.77 -10.92 11.32
CA VAL A 34 -0.16 -11.72 10.51
C VAL A 34 -0.42 -11.07 9.17
N GLY A 35 -0.68 -9.75 9.14
CA GLY A 35 -0.85 -9.01 7.89
C GLY A 35 0.38 -9.08 6.98
N ALA A 36 1.58 -8.95 7.54
CA ALA A 36 2.83 -9.08 6.79
C ALA A 36 3.00 -10.48 6.19
N VAL A 37 2.66 -11.55 6.93
CA VAL A 37 2.72 -12.93 6.42
C VAL A 37 1.72 -13.13 5.29
N ILE A 38 0.48 -12.67 5.43
CA ILE A 38 -0.54 -12.79 4.38
C ILE A 38 -0.09 -12.07 3.11
N LEU A 39 0.39 -10.83 3.22
CA LEU A 39 0.89 -10.08 2.06
C LEU A 39 2.12 -10.73 1.43
N ALA A 40 3.03 -11.28 2.24
CA ALA A 40 4.19 -12.01 1.74
C ALA A 40 3.76 -13.24 0.94
N VAL A 41 2.79 -14.02 1.45
CA VAL A 41 2.23 -15.17 0.74
C VAL A 41 1.56 -14.73 -0.57
N VAL A 42 0.72 -13.70 -0.54
CA VAL A 42 0.08 -13.16 -1.75
C VAL A 42 1.11 -12.69 -2.77
N ALA A 43 2.15 -11.98 -2.34
CA ALA A 43 3.24 -11.53 -3.22
C ALA A 43 4.04 -12.70 -3.79
N LEU A 44 4.34 -13.73 -2.99
CA LEU A 44 5.03 -14.93 -3.46
C LEU A 44 4.18 -15.70 -4.47
N LEU A 45 2.88 -15.85 -4.22
CA LEU A 45 1.94 -16.46 -5.16
C LEU A 45 1.81 -15.65 -6.45
N ALA A 46 1.74 -14.33 -6.36
CA ALA A 46 1.68 -13.45 -7.53
C ALA A 46 2.96 -13.50 -8.39
N LEU A 47 4.15 -13.62 -7.77
CA LEU A 47 5.43 -13.61 -8.48
C LEU A 47 5.83 -15.00 -9.00
N PHE A 48 5.67 -16.04 -8.18
CA PHE A 48 6.14 -17.39 -8.48
C PHE A 48 5.02 -18.35 -8.87
N GLY A 49 3.75 -17.99 -8.66
CA GLY A 49 2.61 -18.86 -8.92
C GLY A 49 2.51 -19.33 -10.37
N GLY A 50 2.84 -18.45 -11.33
CA GLY A 50 2.87 -18.80 -12.75
C GLY A 50 3.78 -20.01 -13.07
N LEU A 51 4.88 -20.19 -12.33
CA LEU A 51 5.79 -21.32 -12.49
C LEU A 51 5.16 -22.66 -12.10
N PHE A 52 4.22 -22.64 -11.15
CA PHE A 52 3.57 -23.85 -10.61
C PHE A 52 2.25 -24.19 -11.31
N ILE A 53 1.61 -23.24 -11.98
CA ILE A 53 0.26 -23.43 -12.53
C ILE A 53 0.28 -24.00 -13.95
N GLY A 54 1.27 -23.60 -14.77
CA GLY A 54 1.26 -23.89 -16.21
C GLY A 54 -0.04 -23.39 -16.85
N ASP A 55 -0.62 -24.16 -17.78
CA ASP A 55 -1.86 -23.75 -18.45
C ASP A 55 -3.14 -24.07 -17.64
N ARG A 56 -3.05 -24.64 -16.43
CA ARG A 56 -4.23 -25.15 -15.70
C ARG A 56 -5.25 -24.08 -15.32
N ALA A 57 -4.84 -22.83 -15.21
CA ALA A 57 -5.77 -21.73 -14.94
C ALA A 57 -6.62 -21.36 -16.16
N GLN A 58 -6.16 -21.71 -17.37
CA GLN A 58 -6.83 -21.42 -18.64
C GLN A 58 -7.43 -22.68 -19.30
N ARG A 59 -6.91 -23.89 -19.00
CA ARG A 59 -7.41 -25.17 -19.52
C ARG A 59 -8.85 -25.43 -19.07
N GLN A 60 -9.73 -25.51 -20.06
CA GLN A 60 -11.15 -25.77 -19.85
C GLN A 60 -11.43 -27.28 -19.87
N ASP A 61 -12.23 -27.75 -18.91
CA ASP A 61 -12.75 -29.12 -18.85
C ASP A 61 -14.23 -29.07 -18.49
N LEU A 62 -15.10 -29.07 -19.50
CA LEU A 62 -16.54 -28.95 -19.28
C LEU A 62 -17.12 -30.13 -18.48
N GLY A 63 -16.47 -31.30 -18.47
CA GLY A 63 -16.85 -32.45 -17.63
C GLY A 63 -16.53 -32.25 -16.15
N ALA A 64 -15.70 -31.27 -15.83
CA ALA A 64 -15.39 -30.83 -14.48
C ALA A 64 -16.05 -29.50 -14.11
N SER A 65 -17.06 -29.05 -14.85
CA SER A 65 -17.77 -27.80 -14.57
C SER A 65 -18.46 -27.80 -13.21
N LEU A 66 -18.33 -26.71 -12.45
CA LEU A 66 -19.01 -26.47 -11.17
C LEU A 66 -18.82 -27.59 -10.12
N ARG A 67 -17.69 -28.30 -10.15
CA ARG A 67 -17.36 -29.29 -9.12
C ARG A 67 -17.11 -28.58 -7.79
N PRO A 68 -17.72 -29.06 -6.70
CA PRO A 68 -17.49 -28.51 -5.39
C PRO A 68 -16.03 -28.73 -4.95
N PRO A 69 -15.55 -27.96 -3.95
CA PRO A 69 -14.26 -28.19 -3.30
C PRO A 69 -14.08 -29.66 -2.92
N SER A 70 -13.11 -30.33 -3.53
CA SER A 70 -12.80 -31.73 -3.23
C SER A 70 -11.29 -31.99 -3.30
N LEU A 71 -10.85 -33.11 -2.73
CA LEU A 71 -9.45 -33.53 -2.76
C LEU A 71 -9.16 -34.50 -3.92
N ASP A 72 -10.17 -34.81 -4.75
CA ASP A 72 -10.08 -35.85 -5.78
C ASP A 72 -9.08 -35.49 -6.88
N ASP A 73 -9.03 -34.21 -7.24
CA ASP A 73 -8.10 -33.64 -8.23
C ASP A 73 -6.84 -33.02 -7.56
N GLY A 74 -6.52 -33.45 -6.32
CA GLY A 74 -5.38 -32.99 -5.55
C GLY A 74 -5.46 -31.52 -5.12
N VAL A 75 -4.30 -30.83 -5.02
CA VAL A 75 -4.24 -29.43 -4.55
C VAL A 75 -5.01 -28.45 -5.42
N TYR A 76 -5.25 -28.76 -6.70
CA TYR A 76 -5.97 -27.89 -7.63
C TYR A 76 -7.50 -28.07 -7.55
N GLY A 77 -7.98 -29.20 -7.02
CA GLY A 77 -9.41 -29.43 -6.71
C GLY A 77 -9.86 -28.82 -5.38
N LEU A 78 -8.91 -28.43 -4.51
CA LEU A 78 -9.17 -28.04 -3.12
C LEU A 78 -10.20 -26.92 -2.96
N LEU A 79 -10.26 -26.00 -3.93
CA LEU A 79 -11.20 -24.87 -3.92
C LEU A 79 -12.32 -25.00 -4.97
N GLY A 80 -12.46 -26.19 -5.57
CA GLY A 80 -13.43 -26.50 -6.60
C GLY A 80 -13.06 -25.94 -7.97
N THR A 81 -14.00 -26.01 -8.89
CA THR A 81 -13.86 -25.53 -10.26
C THR A 81 -14.88 -24.45 -10.61
N ASP A 82 -14.61 -23.72 -11.70
CA ASP A 82 -15.54 -22.73 -12.26
C ASP A 82 -16.48 -23.33 -13.31
N VAL A 83 -17.28 -22.47 -13.96
CA VAL A 83 -18.25 -22.83 -15.02
C VAL A 83 -17.61 -23.53 -16.21
N LEU A 84 -16.34 -23.24 -16.48
CA LEU A 84 -15.56 -23.81 -17.57
C LEU A 84 -14.71 -25.00 -17.10
N GLY A 85 -14.93 -25.46 -15.85
CA GLY A 85 -14.17 -26.54 -15.21
C GLY A 85 -12.73 -26.20 -14.89
N ARG A 86 -12.37 -24.91 -14.88
CA ARG A 86 -11.01 -24.46 -14.52
C ARG A 86 -10.85 -24.50 -13.01
N SER A 87 -9.65 -24.90 -12.56
CA SER A 87 -9.32 -24.94 -11.12
C SER A 87 -9.39 -23.55 -10.48
N MET A 88 -10.15 -23.42 -9.38
CA MET A 88 -10.27 -22.16 -8.65
C MET A 88 -8.94 -21.76 -7.98
N VAL A 89 -8.16 -22.73 -7.50
CA VAL A 89 -6.83 -22.48 -6.93
C VAL A 89 -5.91 -21.85 -7.97
N ALA A 90 -5.84 -22.46 -9.15
CA ALA A 90 -5.02 -21.98 -10.25
C ALA A 90 -5.46 -20.55 -10.67
N ARG A 91 -6.76 -20.33 -10.82
CA ARG A 91 -7.31 -19.01 -11.19
C ARG A 91 -7.05 -17.94 -10.12
N LEU A 92 -7.15 -18.27 -8.83
CA LEU A 92 -6.89 -17.31 -7.75
C LEU A 92 -5.44 -16.84 -7.73
N ILE A 93 -4.50 -17.74 -8.00
CA ILE A 93 -3.07 -17.41 -8.01
C ILE A 93 -2.72 -16.59 -9.27
N GLU A 94 -3.22 -16.97 -10.45
CA GLU A 94 -3.04 -16.18 -11.67
C GLU A 94 -3.65 -14.78 -11.51
N ALA A 95 -4.87 -14.72 -10.94
CA ALA A 95 -5.53 -13.46 -10.66
C ALA A 95 -4.79 -12.57 -9.66
N ALA A 96 -4.07 -13.17 -8.70
CA ALA A 96 -3.22 -12.42 -7.78
C ALA A 96 -2.11 -11.67 -8.53
N ALA A 97 -1.48 -12.33 -9.50
CA ALA A 97 -0.44 -11.73 -10.34
C ALA A 97 -0.99 -10.55 -11.15
N THR A 98 -2.12 -10.73 -11.82
CA THR A 98 -2.76 -9.68 -12.64
C THR A 98 -3.27 -8.51 -11.80
N THR A 99 -3.94 -8.77 -10.67
CA THR A 99 -4.42 -7.70 -9.79
C THR A 99 -3.25 -6.90 -9.22
N LEU A 100 -2.15 -7.56 -8.84
CA LEU A 100 -0.97 -6.88 -8.31
C LEU A 100 -0.18 -6.13 -9.39
N SER A 101 -0.13 -6.65 -10.61
CA SER A 101 0.52 -5.99 -11.76
C SER A 101 -0.21 -4.72 -12.21
N VAL A 102 -1.49 -4.56 -11.87
CA VAL A 102 -2.22 -3.29 -12.05
C VAL A 102 -2.04 -2.36 -10.85
N ALA A 103 -2.28 -2.86 -9.64
CA ALA A 103 -2.33 -2.01 -8.45
C ALA A 103 -0.97 -1.42 -8.07
N VAL A 104 0.12 -2.21 -8.12
CA VAL A 104 1.45 -1.75 -7.71
C VAL A 104 1.99 -0.66 -8.64
N PRO A 105 2.02 -0.83 -9.98
CA PRO A 105 2.49 0.23 -10.87
C PRO A 105 1.63 1.49 -10.82
N ALA A 106 0.31 1.37 -10.67
CA ALA A 106 -0.57 2.54 -10.57
C ALA A 106 -0.21 3.41 -9.35
N VAL A 107 0.01 2.78 -8.19
CA VAL A 107 0.46 3.46 -6.96
C VAL A 107 1.86 4.05 -7.13
N LEU A 108 2.81 3.29 -7.68
CA LEU A 108 4.18 3.78 -7.85
C LEU A 108 4.26 4.97 -8.82
N CYS A 109 3.57 4.91 -9.95
CA CYS A 109 3.51 6.00 -10.92
C CYS A 109 2.89 7.26 -10.31
N SER A 110 1.75 7.12 -9.64
CA SER A 110 1.08 8.25 -8.99
C SER A 110 1.88 8.83 -7.82
N LEU A 111 2.52 7.98 -7.03
CA LEU A 111 3.44 8.38 -5.97
C LEU A 111 4.60 9.20 -6.53
N VAL A 112 5.29 8.70 -7.56
CA VAL A 112 6.46 9.38 -8.15
C VAL A 112 6.05 10.71 -8.80
N ILE A 113 5.06 10.69 -9.68
CA ILE A 113 4.63 11.89 -10.43
C ILE A 113 4.02 12.92 -9.48
N GLY A 114 3.07 12.50 -8.64
CA GLY A 114 2.38 13.38 -7.71
C GLY A 114 3.32 13.94 -6.65
N SER A 115 4.19 13.12 -6.05
CA SER A 115 5.15 13.65 -5.06
C SER A 115 6.17 14.59 -5.67
N ALA A 116 6.68 14.32 -6.87
CA ALA A 116 7.61 15.22 -7.55
C ALA A 116 6.97 16.60 -7.82
N LEU A 117 5.76 16.61 -8.36
CA LEU A 117 5.00 17.84 -8.61
C LEU A 117 4.65 18.56 -7.29
N GLY A 118 4.23 17.81 -6.27
CA GLY A 118 3.84 18.36 -4.97
C GLY A 118 5.02 18.98 -4.21
N LEU A 119 6.15 18.27 -4.13
CA LEU A 119 7.38 18.79 -3.51
C LEU A 119 7.86 20.06 -4.22
N TRP A 120 7.84 20.06 -5.55
CA TRP A 120 8.23 21.23 -6.34
C TRP A 120 7.29 22.42 -6.12
N ALA A 121 5.97 22.17 -6.11
CA ALA A 121 4.95 23.18 -5.86
C ALA A 121 5.04 23.77 -4.45
N GLY A 122 5.13 22.91 -3.43
CA GLY A 122 5.20 23.33 -2.02
C GLY A 122 6.49 24.08 -1.70
N TYR A 123 7.63 23.68 -2.28
CA TYR A 123 8.90 24.38 -2.06
C TYR A 123 8.90 25.81 -2.64
N HIS A 124 8.44 25.99 -3.89
CA HIS A 124 8.51 27.29 -4.57
C HIS A 124 7.35 28.23 -4.23
N GLY A 125 6.17 27.70 -3.88
CA GLY A 125 4.99 28.50 -3.58
C GLY A 125 4.45 29.34 -4.75
N GLY A 126 3.54 30.26 -4.41
CA GLY A 126 3.00 31.27 -5.33
C GLY A 126 2.27 30.68 -6.55
N ARG A 127 2.50 31.25 -7.74
CA ARG A 127 1.79 30.85 -8.97
C ARG A 127 2.00 29.38 -9.36
N ARG A 128 3.19 28.83 -9.12
CA ARG A 128 3.53 27.43 -9.45
C ARG A 128 2.69 26.45 -8.63
N GLU A 129 2.55 26.78 -7.35
CA GLU A 129 1.70 26.06 -6.41
C GLU A 129 0.22 26.16 -6.83
N SER A 130 -0.27 27.36 -7.14
CA SER A 130 -1.64 27.55 -7.60
C SER A 130 -1.95 26.75 -8.87
N VAL A 131 -1.06 26.74 -9.87
CA VAL A 131 -1.25 25.98 -11.11
C VAL A 131 -1.29 24.47 -10.84
N ALA A 132 -0.34 23.95 -10.05
CA ALA A 132 -0.30 22.53 -9.70
C ALA A 132 -1.58 22.08 -8.97
N MET A 133 -2.07 22.91 -8.03
CA MET A 133 -3.32 22.63 -7.32
C MET A 133 -4.54 22.71 -8.23
N ARG A 134 -4.58 23.63 -9.20
CA ARG A 134 -5.67 23.72 -10.19
C ARG A 134 -5.73 22.48 -11.08
N ILE A 135 -4.58 21.98 -11.55
CA ILE A 135 -4.52 20.72 -12.30
C ILE A 135 -5.07 19.56 -11.46
N ALA A 136 -4.68 19.49 -10.18
CA ALA A 136 -5.19 18.48 -9.25
C ALA A 136 -6.71 18.58 -9.04
N ASP A 137 -7.25 19.79 -8.97
CA ASP A 137 -8.69 20.02 -8.80
C ASP A 137 -9.48 19.63 -10.06
N VAL A 138 -8.93 19.87 -11.26
CA VAL A 138 -9.54 19.44 -12.54
C VAL A 138 -9.58 17.91 -12.64
N ILE A 139 -8.53 17.20 -12.22
CA ILE A 139 -8.57 15.73 -12.23
C ILE A 139 -9.66 15.21 -11.30
N LEU A 140 -9.82 15.82 -10.12
CA LEU A 140 -10.78 15.39 -9.11
C LEU A 140 -12.22 15.85 -9.35
N SER A 141 -12.44 16.80 -10.26
CA SER A 141 -13.81 17.17 -10.64
C SER A 141 -14.52 16.08 -11.44
N PHE A 142 -13.76 15.15 -12.03
CA PHE A 142 -14.33 14.00 -12.74
C PHE A 142 -14.34 12.77 -11.84
N PRO A 143 -15.49 12.10 -11.67
CA PRO A 143 -15.56 10.78 -11.03
C PRO A 143 -14.62 9.79 -11.69
N SER A 144 -13.83 9.06 -10.89
CA SER A 144 -12.83 8.10 -11.39
C SER A 144 -13.44 7.02 -12.30
N LEU A 145 -14.65 6.57 -11.98
CA LEU A 145 -15.39 5.61 -12.81
C LEU A 145 -15.74 6.18 -14.19
N LEU A 146 -16.13 7.46 -14.28
CA LEU A 146 -16.45 8.09 -15.55
C LEU A 146 -15.20 8.22 -16.42
N ILE A 147 -14.07 8.64 -15.84
CA ILE A 147 -12.78 8.67 -16.55
C ILE A 147 -12.46 7.26 -17.08
N ALA A 148 -12.60 6.23 -16.24
CA ALA A 148 -12.30 4.86 -16.64
C ALA A 148 -13.17 4.40 -17.82
N VAL A 149 -14.48 4.62 -17.78
CA VAL A 149 -15.41 4.27 -18.87
C VAL A 149 -15.03 4.96 -20.17
N VAL A 150 -14.77 6.27 -20.14
CA VAL A 150 -14.43 7.04 -21.33
C VAL A 150 -13.11 6.56 -21.94
N VAL A 151 -12.08 6.36 -21.11
CA VAL A 151 -10.78 5.89 -21.58
C VAL A 151 -10.88 4.48 -22.16
N LEU A 152 -11.63 3.57 -21.53
CA LEU A 152 -11.74 2.18 -22.01
C LEU A 152 -12.70 2.03 -23.20
N TYR A 153 -13.52 3.05 -23.49
CA TYR A 153 -14.26 3.14 -24.75
C TYR A 153 -13.37 3.62 -25.91
N VAL A 154 -12.45 4.56 -25.64
CA VAL A 154 -11.53 5.12 -26.64
C VAL A 154 -10.34 4.20 -26.89
N PHE A 155 -9.83 3.54 -25.85
CA PHE A 155 -8.69 2.65 -25.87
C PHE A 155 -9.14 1.22 -25.59
N SER A 156 -8.55 0.23 -26.27
CA SER A 156 -8.86 -1.18 -26.02
C SER A 156 -8.63 -1.58 -24.56
N PRO A 157 -9.49 -2.41 -23.95
CA PRO A 157 -9.29 -2.86 -22.58
C PRO A 157 -7.92 -3.55 -22.40
N SER A 158 -7.09 -3.04 -21.50
CA SER A 158 -5.79 -3.64 -21.18
C SER A 158 -5.36 -3.30 -19.75
N ALA A 159 -4.55 -4.16 -19.14
CA ALA A 159 -3.96 -3.92 -17.82
C ALA A 159 -3.17 -2.59 -17.79
N LEU A 160 -2.47 -2.26 -18.88
CA LEU A 160 -1.71 -1.02 -19.01
C LEU A 160 -2.64 0.21 -18.98
N ASN A 161 -3.77 0.17 -19.69
CA ASN A 161 -4.72 1.28 -19.68
C ASN A 161 -5.34 1.49 -18.30
N LEU A 162 -5.65 0.40 -17.57
CA LEU A 162 -6.08 0.49 -16.18
C LEU A 162 -5.01 1.11 -15.28
N VAL A 163 -3.74 0.71 -15.43
CA VAL A 163 -2.62 1.33 -14.70
C VAL A 163 -2.57 2.83 -14.94
N LEU A 164 -2.67 3.29 -16.19
CA LEU A 164 -2.60 4.70 -16.54
C LEU A 164 -3.78 5.49 -15.94
N ILE A 165 -5.01 4.99 -16.07
CA ILE A 165 -6.21 5.64 -15.54
C ILE A 165 -6.12 5.74 -14.01
N LEU A 166 -5.78 4.64 -13.34
CA LEU A 166 -5.65 4.59 -11.90
C LEU A 166 -4.49 5.49 -11.43
N ALA A 167 -3.34 5.50 -12.13
CA ALA A 167 -2.24 6.39 -11.78
C ALA A 167 -2.65 7.87 -11.88
N VAL A 168 -3.23 8.30 -13.00
CA VAL A 168 -3.63 9.71 -13.21
C VAL A 168 -4.64 10.16 -12.17
N THR A 169 -5.63 9.33 -11.85
CA THR A 169 -6.66 9.66 -10.85
C THR A 169 -6.10 9.75 -9.42
N ARG A 170 -4.95 9.12 -9.14
CA ARG A 170 -4.29 9.17 -7.82
C ARG A 170 -3.22 10.25 -7.70
N VAL A 171 -2.68 10.79 -8.80
CA VAL A 171 -1.70 11.90 -8.77
C VAL A 171 -2.09 13.05 -7.83
N PRO A 172 -3.34 13.55 -7.83
CA PRO A 172 -3.76 14.65 -6.94
C PRO A 172 -3.53 14.37 -5.45
N VAL A 173 -3.67 13.12 -5.01
CA VAL A 173 -3.52 12.77 -3.59
C VAL A 173 -2.07 12.91 -3.15
N TYR A 174 -1.13 12.33 -3.90
CA TYR A 174 0.29 12.48 -3.61
C TYR A 174 0.77 13.92 -3.80
N LEU A 175 0.25 14.63 -4.80
CA LEU A 175 0.56 16.03 -5.04
C LEU A 175 0.20 16.88 -3.82
N ARG A 176 -1.01 16.75 -3.28
CA ARG A 176 -1.45 17.52 -2.12
C ARG A 176 -0.65 17.18 -0.86
N THR A 177 -0.43 15.89 -0.60
CA THR A 177 0.36 15.45 0.56
C THR A 177 1.80 15.96 0.49
N ALA A 178 2.48 15.74 -0.63
CA ALA A 178 3.86 16.19 -0.80
C ALA A 178 3.99 17.72 -0.77
N ARG A 179 3.00 18.44 -1.32
CA ARG A 179 2.93 19.90 -1.27
C ARG A 179 2.77 20.42 0.16
N ALA A 180 1.96 19.78 0.99
CA ALA A 180 1.80 20.15 2.40
C ALA A 180 3.12 19.95 3.18
N GLU A 181 3.74 18.78 3.02
CA GLU A 181 5.04 18.45 3.64
C GLU A 181 6.14 19.42 3.20
N ALA A 182 6.27 19.68 1.89
CA ALA A 182 7.29 20.62 1.40
C ALA A 182 7.05 22.07 1.87
N ALA A 183 5.78 22.50 1.95
CA ALA A 183 5.45 23.85 2.43
C ALA A 183 5.76 24.03 3.92
N GLU A 184 5.66 22.98 4.72
CA GLU A 184 6.01 22.97 6.15
C GLU A 184 7.53 22.89 6.36
N LEU A 185 8.20 22.02 5.60
CA LEU A 185 9.65 21.85 5.70
C LEU A 185 10.42 23.07 5.17
N ARG A 186 9.90 23.81 4.18
CA ARG A 186 10.60 24.98 3.61
C ARG A 186 10.79 26.13 4.60
N SER A 187 10.03 26.16 5.70
CA SER A 187 10.12 27.15 6.78
C SER A 187 10.93 26.67 7.99
N ARG A 188 11.60 25.51 7.90
CA ARG A 188 12.44 25.00 8.98
C ARG A 188 13.89 25.47 8.83
N LEU A 189 14.55 25.69 9.98
CA LEU A 189 15.91 26.24 10.08
C LEU A 189 16.95 25.51 9.24
N PHE A 190 16.86 24.18 9.07
CA PHE A 190 17.83 23.43 8.27
C PHE A 190 17.74 23.77 6.78
N VAL A 191 16.56 24.16 6.28
CA VAL A 191 16.38 24.62 4.90
C VAL A 191 16.96 26.02 4.73
N ASP A 192 16.73 26.91 5.69
CA ASP A 192 17.30 28.25 5.67
C ASP A 192 18.83 28.23 5.74
N ALA A 193 19.40 27.37 6.59
CA ALA A 193 20.83 27.12 6.61
C ALA A 193 21.34 26.65 5.23
N ALA A 194 20.69 25.66 4.61
CA ALA A 194 21.09 25.17 3.29
C ALA A 194 21.03 26.28 2.21
N ARG A 195 20.05 27.19 2.29
CA ARG A 195 19.94 28.38 1.42
C ARG A 195 21.08 29.36 1.64
N THR A 196 21.46 29.64 2.89
CA THR A 196 22.58 30.54 3.21
C THR A 196 23.92 30.02 2.68
N PHE A 197 24.09 28.69 2.63
CA PHE A 197 25.26 28.05 1.99
C PHE A 197 25.19 27.99 0.46
N GLY A 198 24.18 28.59 -0.18
CA GLY A 198 24.06 28.65 -1.64
C GLY A 198 23.58 27.35 -2.30
N THR A 199 22.98 26.43 -1.54
CA THR A 199 22.50 25.16 -2.09
C THR A 199 21.34 25.39 -3.07
N ALA A 200 21.44 24.84 -4.29
CA ALA A 200 20.39 24.97 -5.29
C ALA A 200 19.06 24.37 -4.82
N GLY A 201 17.94 25.03 -5.13
CA GLY A 201 16.60 24.60 -4.67
C GLY A 201 16.22 23.16 -5.02
N ARG A 202 16.64 22.67 -6.21
CA ARG A 202 16.46 21.25 -6.58
C ARG A 202 17.20 20.31 -5.63
N MET A 203 18.43 20.64 -5.28
CA MET A 203 19.24 19.87 -4.34
C MET A 203 18.62 19.89 -2.94
N ILE A 204 18.08 21.03 -2.49
CA ILE A 204 17.34 21.13 -1.23
C ILE A 204 16.13 20.17 -1.24
N ILE A 205 15.37 20.14 -2.33
CA ILE A 205 14.21 19.24 -2.45
C ILE A 205 14.66 17.77 -2.34
N TYR A 206 15.64 17.32 -3.13
CA TYR A 206 16.01 15.90 -3.16
C TYR A 206 16.83 15.43 -1.95
N ARG A 207 17.69 16.30 -1.39
CA ARG A 207 18.65 15.94 -0.32
C ARG A 207 18.11 16.22 1.08
N HIS A 208 17.22 17.20 1.23
CA HIS A 208 16.75 17.64 2.55
C HIS A 208 15.25 17.44 2.74
N ILE A 209 14.41 17.77 1.76
CA ILE A 209 12.94 17.70 1.93
C ILE A 209 12.41 16.29 1.67
N LEU A 210 12.75 15.69 0.52
CA LEU A 210 12.28 14.38 0.10
C LEU A 210 12.58 13.29 1.15
N PRO A 211 13.80 13.17 1.73
CA PRO A 211 14.07 12.13 2.73
C PRO A 211 13.23 12.26 4.00
N VAL A 212 12.84 13.50 4.35
CA VAL A 212 12.00 13.78 5.52
C VAL A 212 10.52 13.50 5.23
N ALA A 213 10.04 13.82 4.02
CA ALA A 213 8.67 13.57 3.59
C ALA A 213 8.41 12.11 3.18
N LEU A 214 9.45 11.35 2.82
CA LEU A 214 9.34 9.98 2.30
C LEU A 214 8.54 9.03 3.20
N PRO A 215 8.73 9.00 4.54
CA PRO A 215 7.93 8.14 5.41
C PRO A 215 6.43 8.44 5.35
N THR A 216 6.05 9.73 5.29
CA THR A 216 4.63 10.13 5.13
C THR A 216 4.10 9.67 3.79
N LEU A 217 4.85 9.90 2.70
CA LEU A 217 4.45 9.52 1.35
C LEU A 217 4.29 8.01 1.18
N LEU A 218 5.21 7.21 1.75
CA LEU A 218 5.11 5.74 1.73
C LEU A 218 3.93 5.23 2.56
N THR A 219 3.62 5.90 3.67
CA THR A 219 2.44 5.57 4.47
C THR A 219 1.16 5.79 3.67
N VAL A 220 1.05 6.94 3.00
CA VAL A 220 -0.08 7.24 2.10
C VAL A 220 -0.14 6.22 0.96
N ALA A 221 0.99 5.88 0.33
CA ALA A 221 1.04 4.90 -0.75
C ALA A 221 0.50 3.52 -0.35
N THR A 222 0.76 3.08 0.88
CA THR A 222 0.29 1.78 1.37
C THR A 222 -1.23 1.75 1.58
N LEU A 223 -1.80 2.85 2.09
CA LEU A 223 -3.26 2.99 2.18
C LEU A 223 -3.89 3.11 0.79
N ASP A 224 -3.23 3.84 -0.10
CA ASP A 224 -3.70 4.07 -1.45
C ASP A 224 -3.71 2.79 -2.29
N PHE A 225 -2.74 1.90 -2.08
CA PHE A 225 -2.75 0.56 -2.66
C PHE A 225 -4.05 -0.18 -2.40
N CYS A 226 -4.63 -0.07 -1.19
CA CYS A 226 -5.91 -0.69 -0.87
C CYS A 226 -7.05 -0.06 -1.71
N PHE A 227 -7.08 1.27 -1.83
CA PHE A 227 -8.08 1.97 -2.64
C PHE A 227 -7.97 1.64 -4.12
N VAL A 228 -6.75 1.61 -4.66
CA VAL A 228 -6.49 1.25 -6.07
C VAL A 228 -6.92 -0.19 -6.34
N MET A 229 -6.60 -1.12 -5.43
CA MET A 229 -7.01 -2.52 -5.54
C MET A 229 -8.54 -2.68 -5.56
N LEU A 230 -9.24 -2.01 -4.64
CA LEU A 230 -10.71 -2.02 -4.63
C LEU A 230 -11.31 -1.37 -5.88
N THR A 231 -10.68 -0.30 -6.38
CA THR A 231 -11.13 0.40 -7.60
C THR A 231 -10.93 -0.47 -8.84
N GLU A 232 -9.77 -1.12 -8.99
CA GLU A 232 -9.52 -2.11 -10.05
C GLU A 232 -10.58 -3.21 -10.00
N SER A 233 -10.79 -3.79 -8.82
CA SER A 233 -11.76 -4.88 -8.66
C SER A 233 -13.19 -4.42 -8.95
N SER A 234 -13.55 -3.18 -8.61
CA SER A 234 -14.85 -2.60 -8.95
C SER A 234 -15.02 -2.38 -10.46
N LEU A 235 -13.97 -1.89 -11.14
CA LEU A 235 -13.99 -1.71 -12.59
C LEU A 235 -14.08 -3.05 -13.34
N SER A 236 -13.32 -4.05 -12.90
CA SER A 236 -13.38 -5.41 -13.42
C SER A 236 -14.75 -6.05 -13.13
N PHE A 237 -15.36 -5.77 -11.98
CA PHE A 237 -16.73 -6.20 -11.67
C PHE A 237 -17.79 -5.56 -12.58
N LEU A 238 -17.62 -4.29 -12.94
CA LEU A 238 -18.48 -3.59 -13.88
C LEU A 238 -18.26 -4.01 -15.35
N GLY A 239 -17.33 -4.93 -15.62
CA GLY A 239 -17.04 -5.43 -16.96
C GLY A 239 -16.19 -4.48 -17.82
N ILE A 240 -15.62 -3.44 -17.23
CA ILE A 240 -14.79 -2.45 -17.94
C ILE A 240 -13.30 -2.69 -17.65
N GLY A 241 -12.96 -3.43 -16.60
CA GLY A 241 -11.60 -3.75 -16.21
C GLY A 241 -10.91 -4.83 -17.06
N ILE A 242 -10.20 -5.73 -16.39
CA ILE A 242 -9.47 -6.83 -17.03
C ILE A 242 -10.46 -7.73 -17.79
N GLN A 243 -10.11 -8.10 -19.02
CA GLN A 243 -10.93 -8.95 -19.89
C GLN A 243 -10.23 -10.29 -20.14
N PRO A 244 -11.00 -11.37 -20.40
CA PRO A 244 -10.43 -12.63 -20.87
C PRO A 244 -9.53 -12.42 -22.11
N PRO A 245 -8.40 -13.14 -22.24
CA PRO A 245 -7.99 -14.34 -21.49
C PRO A 245 -7.45 -14.06 -20.08
N ASP A 246 -7.09 -12.83 -19.76
CA ASP A 246 -6.58 -12.48 -18.44
C ASP A 246 -7.67 -12.61 -17.37
N VAL A 247 -7.23 -12.87 -16.14
CA VAL A 247 -8.10 -13.00 -14.97
C VAL A 247 -7.64 -12.05 -13.86
N SER A 248 -8.59 -11.41 -13.19
CA SER A 248 -8.37 -10.66 -11.95
C SER A 248 -9.38 -11.06 -10.88
N TRP A 249 -9.11 -10.79 -9.60
CA TRP A 249 -10.03 -11.16 -8.53
C TRP A 249 -11.40 -10.48 -8.71
N GLY A 250 -11.43 -9.21 -9.12
CA GLY A 250 -12.68 -8.50 -9.42
C GLY A 250 -13.48 -9.15 -10.56
N LEU A 251 -12.79 -9.59 -11.62
CA LEU A 251 -13.45 -10.30 -12.73
C LEU A 251 -14.02 -11.65 -12.29
N MET A 252 -13.31 -12.38 -11.43
CA MET A 252 -13.80 -13.67 -10.89
C MET A 252 -15.08 -13.48 -10.06
N VAL A 253 -15.13 -12.44 -9.21
CA VAL A 253 -16.34 -12.06 -8.47
C VAL A 253 -17.49 -11.74 -9.42
N ALA A 254 -17.22 -11.03 -10.52
CA ALA A 254 -18.23 -10.69 -11.52
C ALA A 254 -18.84 -11.94 -12.17
N GLN A 255 -17.98 -12.86 -12.60
CA GLN A 255 -18.36 -14.12 -13.27
C GLN A 255 -19.14 -15.05 -12.34
N GLY A 256 -18.77 -15.10 -11.06
CA GLY A 256 -19.41 -15.93 -10.06
C GLY A 256 -20.78 -15.43 -9.58
N ARG A 257 -21.11 -14.14 -9.79
CA ARG A 257 -22.32 -13.49 -9.24
C ARG A 257 -23.61 -14.30 -9.47
N GLN A 258 -23.76 -14.88 -10.67
CA GLN A 258 -24.94 -15.66 -11.04
C GLN A 258 -25.01 -17.06 -10.38
N TYR A 259 -23.91 -17.54 -9.80
CA TYR A 259 -23.78 -18.86 -9.18
C TYR A 259 -23.73 -18.81 -7.65
N LEU A 260 -24.03 -17.65 -7.04
CA LEU A 260 -23.95 -17.48 -5.58
C LEU A 260 -24.80 -18.49 -4.79
N GLN A 261 -25.95 -18.91 -5.33
CA GLN A 261 -26.84 -19.86 -4.66
C GLN A 261 -26.40 -21.32 -4.81
N THR A 262 -25.68 -21.67 -5.89
CA THR A 262 -25.34 -23.05 -6.24
C THR A 262 -23.86 -23.36 -6.04
N SER A 263 -22.98 -22.48 -6.49
CA SER A 263 -21.52 -22.61 -6.48
C SER A 263 -20.88 -21.35 -5.89
N TRP A 264 -21.17 -21.08 -4.62
CA TRP A 264 -20.77 -19.87 -3.89
C TRP A 264 -19.25 -19.61 -3.86
N TRP A 265 -18.43 -20.68 -3.92
CA TRP A 265 -16.96 -20.59 -3.88
C TRP A 265 -16.38 -19.74 -5.02
N ILE A 266 -17.04 -19.70 -6.19
CA ILE A 266 -16.61 -18.94 -7.37
C ILE A 266 -16.55 -17.43 -7.08
N THR A 267 -17.45 -16.93 -6.23
CA THR A 267 -17.52 -15.49 -5.88
C THR A 267 -16.88 -15.19 -4.54
N VAL A 268 -17.14 -16.03 -3.53
CA VAL A 268 -16.74 -15.75 -2.15
C VAL A 268 -15.22 -15.85 -1.98
N LEU A 269 -14.56 -16.81 -2.63
CA LEU A 269 -13.12 -16.99 -2.51
C LEU A 269 -12.30 -15.81 -3.08
N PRO A 270 -12.54 -15.32 -4.32
CA PRO A 270 -11.84 -14.13 -4.80
C PRO A 270 -12.23 -12.88 -4.01
N GLY A 271 -13.47 -12.76 -3.54
CA GLY A 271 -13.88 -11.69 -2.63
C GLY A 271 -13.09 -11.71 -1.30
N LEU A 272 -12.90 -12.89 -0.72
CA LEU A 272 -12.10 -13.08 0.48
C LEU A 272 -10.62 -12.76 0.23
N ALA A 273 -10.07 -13.11 -0.93
CA ALA A 273 -8.70 -12.74 -1.31
C ALA A 273 -8.50 -11.21 -1.35
N ILE A 274 -9.46 -10.46 -1.91
CA ILE A 274 -9.46 -9.00 -1.89
C ILE A 274 -9.50 -8.48 -0.45
N VAL A 275 -10.43 -8.98 0.38
CA VAL A 275 -10.59 -8.54 1.77
C VAL A 275 -9.34 -8.82 2.60
N LEU A 276 -8.82 -10.05 2.56
CA LEU A 276 -7.63 -10.44 3.32
C LEU A 276 -6.42 -9.60 2.91
N THR A 277 -6.24 -9.34 1.62
CA THR A 277 -5.11 -8.56 1.11
C THR A 277 -5.22 -7.10 1.54
N THR A 278 -6.39 -6.49 1.36
CA THR A 278 -6.61 -5.06 1.71
C THR A 278 -6.56 -4.80 3.21
N VAL A 279 -7.15 -5.68 4.04
CA VAL A 279 -7.06 -5.58 5.50
C VAL A 279 -5.62 -5.75 5.96
N SER A 280 -4.90 -6.75 5.42
CA SER A 280 -3.50 -6.98 5.77
C SER A 280 -2.60 -5.80 5.40
N ALA A 281 -2.79 -5.22 4.20
CA ALA A 281 -2.09 -4.02 3.75
C ALA A 281 -2.40 -2.80 4.64
N THR A 282 -3.66 -2.61 5.01
CA THR A 282 -4.08 -1.49 5.88
C THR A 282 -3.46 -1.60 7.28
N VAL A 283 -3.48 -2.79 7.88
CA VAL A 283 -2.87 -3.05 9.19
C VAL A 283 -1.36 -2.83 9.13
N LEU A 284 -0.69 -3.32 8.08
CA LEU A 284 0.75 -3.11 7.89
C LEU A 284 1.09 -1.64 7.65
N ALA A 285 0.25 -0.88 6.94
CA ALA A 285 0.41 0.56 6.74
C ALA A 285 0.36 1.32 8.08
N ALA A 286 -0.63 1.00 8.92
CA ALA A 286 -0.78 1.60 10.23
C ALA A 286 0.42 1.31 11.12
N TRP A 287 0.92 0.08 11.12
CA TRP A 287 2.14 -0.29 11.83
C TRP A 287 3.37 0.44 11.28
N ALA A 288 3.53 0.51 9.94
CA ALA A 288 4.66 1.15 9.28
C ALA A 288 4.75 2.63 9.67
N ARG A 289 3.60 3.33 9.73
CA ARG A 289 3.50 4.71 10.22
C ARG A 289 4.03 4.86 11.65
N ILE A 290 3.61 3.99 12.56
CA ILE A 290 4.03 4.03 13.97
C ILE A 290 5.52 3.68 14.11
N ALA A 291 6.02 2.77 13.28
CA ALA A 291 7.41 2.35 13.29
C ALA A 291 8.37 3.41 12.70
N THR A 292 7.90 4.22 11.76
CA THR A 292 8.67 5.28 11.10
C THR A 292 8.64 6.61 11.84
N ASP A 293 7.55 6.92 12.55
CA ASP A 293 7.42 8.13 13.37
C ASP A 293 8.21 8.01 14.69
N PRO A 294 9.30 8.78 14.89
CA PRO A 294 10.08 8.74 16.12
C PRO A 294 9.27 9.09 17.38
N ALA A 295 8.27 9.98 17.24
CA ALA A 295 7.42 10.42 18.35
C ALA A 295 6.38 9.36 18.75
N GLN A 296 6.08 8.39 17.88
CA GLN A 296 5.13 7.31 18.17
C GLN A 296 5.81 5.97 18.41
N ARG A 297 7.08 5.82 18.02
CA ARG A 297 7.85 4.57 18.12
C ARG A 297 7.91 3.98 19.53
N TRP A 298 7.86 4.82 20.57
CA TRP A 298 7.86 4.39 21.97
C TRP A 298 6.72 3.40 22.28
N ARG A 299 5.61 3.48 21.55
CA ARG A 299 4.46 2.56 21.66
C ARG A 299 4.82 1.11 21.33
N LEU A 300 5.78 0.87 20.45
CA LEU A 300 6.20 -0.48 20.02
C LEU A 300 7.39 -1.03 20.80
N THR A 301 8.11 -0.18 21.55
CA THR A 301 9.31 -0.55 22.28
C THR A 301 9.07 -0.86 23.75
N LEU A 302 8.02 -0.30 24.37
CA LEU A 302 7.71 -0.52 25.79
C LEU A 302 7.09 -1.92 26.03
N PRO A 303 7.56 -2.67 27.06
CA PRO A 303 6.91 -3.90 27.50
C PRO A 303 5.47 -3.63 27.96
N LYS A 304 4.52 -4.49 27.55
CA LYS A 304 3.07 -4.37 27.84
C LYS A 304 2.76 -4.12 29.32
N LYS A 305 3.59 -4.63 30.24
CA LYS A 305 3.47 -4.51 31.71
C LYS A 305 3.69 -3.09 32.25
N ARG A 306 4.40 -2.22 31.51
CA ARG A 306 4.68 -0.81 31.91
C ARG A 306 3.66 0.20 31.35
N ARG A 307 2.83 -0.20 30.38
CA ARG A 307 1.77 0.65 29.79
C ARG A 307 0.60 0.89 30.74
N THR A 308 0.35 -0.04 31.64
CA THR A 308 -0.68 0.07 32.69
C THR A 308 -0.18 0.76 33.96
N ALA A 309 1.12 1.04 34.04
CA ALA A 309 1.76 1.63 35.22
C ALA A 309 2.01 3.14 35.09
N SER A 310 1.53 3.79 34.03
CA SER A 310 1.46 5.25 33.98
C SER A 310 0.47 5.71 35.05
N ALA A 311 1.02 6.12 36.19
CA ALA A 311 0.29 6.73 37.29
C ALA A 311 -0.57 7.91 36.79
N PRO A 312 -1.73 8.18 37.42
CA PRO A 312 -2.49 9.39 37.13
C PRO A 312 -1.59 10.62 37.33
N VAL A 313 -1.63 11.54 36.37
CA VAL A 313 -0.95 12.84 36.47
C VAL A 313 -1.50 13.54 37.73
N PRO A 314 -0.67 13.96 38.70
CA PRO A 314 -1.13 14.69 39.87
C PRO A 314 -1.88 15.97 39.42
N PRO A 315 -3.02 16.30 40.05
CA PRO A 315 -3.84 17.45 39.65
C PRO A 315 -3.14 18.81 39.79
N GLU A 316 -1.96 18.87 40.42
CA GLU A 316 -1.15 20.09 40.58
C GLU A 316 -0.39 20.52 39.31
N MET A 317 -0.38 19.70 38.24
CA MET A 317 0.30 20.02 36.96
C MET A 317 -0.66 20.31 35.80
N ILE A 318 -1.91 20.70 36.09
CA ILE A 318 -2.82 21.25 35.08
C ILE A 318 -2.74 22.78 35.18
N PRO A 319 -2.19 23.50 34.17
CA PRO A 319 -2.20 24.96 34.14
C PRO A 319 -3.62 25.52 33.93
#